data_AF-A0A0B4X6R7-F1
#
_entry.id   AF-A0A0B4X6R7-F1
#
_cell.length_a   1.000
_cell.length_b   1.000
_cell.length_c   1.000
_cell.angle_alpha   90.00
_cell.angle_beta   90.00
_cell.angle_gamma   90.00
#
_symmetry.space_group_name_H-M   'P 1'
#
loop_
_entity.id
_entity.type
_entity.pdbx_description
1 polymer ?
#
loop_
_entity_poly.entity_id
_entity_poly.type
_entity_poly.pdbx_seq_one_letter_code
_entity_poly.pdbx_strand_id
1 'polypeptide(L)'
;MVGRISMATRSELIEAITERYKVARREDKCRILDEFVAVTGYHRKHAIRALNRREKKSLASKRHSALYGEDVREALIVLWEASERLCSKRLRPMIPVLLPALERHGRLQLDGKLCSKLL
;
A
#
# COMPACT_ATOMS: atom_id res chain seq x y z
N MET A 1 -10.35 32.58 -15.11
CA MET A 1 -9.77 31.58 -14.18
C MET A 1 -10.91 30.94 -13.42
N VAL A 2 -11.22 29.67 -13.69
CA VAL A 2 -12.15 28.91 -12.83
C VAL A 2 -11.49 28.79 -11.46
N GLY A 3 -12.13 29.31 -10.42
CA GLY A 3 -11.60 29.32 -9.06
C GLY A 3 -11.18 27.93 -8.61
N ARG A 4 -10.11 27.84 -7.81
CA ARG A 4 -9.66 26.57 -7.21
C ARG A 4 -10.79 26.02 -6.34
N ILE A 5 -11.54 25.06 -6.87
CA ILE A 5 -12.55 24.32 -6.10
C ILE A 5 -11.82 23.48 -5.04
N SER A 6 -12.29 23.56 -3.80
CA SER A 6 -11.78 22.75 -2.68
C SER A 6 -11.91 21.25 -2.97
N MET A 7 -11.10 20.43 -2.31
CA MET A 7 -11.21 18.98 -2.42
C MET A 7 -12.53 18.45 -1.84
N ALA A 8 -13.09 19.10 -0.81
CA ALA A 8 -14.37 18.71 -0.21
C ALA A 8 -15.53 18.88 -1.20
N THR A 9 -15.63 20.06 -1.84
CA THR A 9 -16.66 20.35 -2.84
C THR A 9 -16.51 19.49 -4.10
N ARG A 10 -15.28 19.10 -4.46
CA ARG A 10 -15.05 18.10 -5.52
C ARG A 10 -15.61 16.72 -5.14
N SER A 11 -15.49 16.30 -3.89
CA SER A 11 -16.05 15.02 -3.41
C SER A 11 -17.58 15.05 -3.43
N GLU A 12 -18.19 16.13 -2.95
CA GLU A 12 -19.65 16.32 -3.00
C GLU A 12 -20.19 16.28 -4.44
N LEU A 13 -19.49 16.94 -5.38
CA LEU A 13 -19.83 16.89 -6.80
C LEU A 13 -19.73 15.47 -7.38
N ILE A 14 -18.72 14.70 -6.97
CA ILE A 14 -18.60 13.30 -7.38
C ILE A 14 -19.78 12.51 -6.85
N GLU A 15 -20.10 12.60 -5.56
CA GLU A 15 -21.21 11.88 -4.93
C GLU A 15 -22.56 12.19 -5.61
N ALA A 16 -22.84 13.47 -5.86
CA ALA A 16 -24.08 13.92 -6.50
C ALA A 16 -24.23 13.43 -7.95
N ILE A 17 -23.14 13.35 -8.72
CA ILE A 17 -23.18 13.05 -10.17
C ILE A 17 -23.00 11.54 -10.44
N THR A 18 -22.42 10.79 -9.51
CA THR A 18 -22.04 9.38 -9.72
C THR A 18 -23.21 8.51 -10.15
N GLU A 19 -24.36 8.58 -9.47
CA GLU A 19 -25.51 7.73 -9.83
C GLU A 19 -26.11 8.10 -11.18
N ARG A 20 -26.23 9.40 -11.48
CA ARG A 20 -26.66 9.90 -12.79
C ARG A 20 -25.73 9.42 -13.91
N TYR A 21 -24.42 9.48 -13.68
CA TYR A 21 -23.41 9.01 -14.63
C TYR A 21 -23.47 7.50 -14.83
N LYS A 22 -23.70 6.69 -13.78
CA LYS A 22 -23.75 5.22 -13.91
C LYS A 22 -24.92 4.75 -14.79
N VAL A 23 -26.11 5.29 -14.57
CA VAL A 23 -27.36 4.88 -15.24
C VAL A 23 -27.52 5.51 -16.63
N ALA A 24 -26.83 6.62 -16.92
CA ALA A 24 -26.89 7.31 -18.20
C ALA A 24 -26.49 6.44 -19.41
N ARG A 25 -27.13 6.73 -20.56
CA ARG A 25 -26.75 6.18 -21.88
C ARG A 25 -25.43 6.80 -22.36
N ARG A 26 -24.83 6.24 -23.41
CA ARG A 26 -23.49 6.65 -23.88
C ARG A 26 -23.39 8.14 -24.24
N GLU A 27 -24.41 8.70 -24.89
CA GLU A 27 -24.45 10.11 -25.28
C GLU A 27 -24.52 11.03 -24.06
N ASP A 28 -25.40 10.72 -23.12
CA ASP A 28 -25.56 11.49 -21.88
C ASP A 28 -24.32 11.37 -20.97
N LYS A 29 -23.66 10.21 -20.95
CA LYS A 29 -22.38 10.02 -20.26
C LYS A 29 -21.30 10.97 -20.77
N CYS A 30 -21.22 11.18 -22.09
CA CYS A 30 -20.27 12.14 -22.66
C CYS A 30 -20.57 13.56 -22.18
N ARG A 31 -21.84 14.01 -22.26
CA ARG A 31 -22.27 15.34 -21.81
C ARG A 31 -21.98 15.57 -20.32
N ILE A 32 -22.40 14.62 -19.47
CA ILE A 32 -22.16 14.67 -18.02
C ILE A 32 -20.65 14.77 -17.72
N LEU A 33 -19.83 14.03 -18.47
CA LEU A 33 -18.39 14.02 -18.28
C LEU A 33 -17.73 15.32 -18.75
N ASP A 34 -18.21 15.93 -19.84
CA ASP A 34 -17.73 17.21 -20.35
C ASP A 34 -18.01 18.34 -19.35
N GLU A 35 -19.24 18.41 -18.83
CA GLU A 35 -19.64 19.35 -17.79
C GLU A 35 -18.79 19.17 -16.51
N PHE A 36 -18.63 17.92 -16.07
CA PHE A 36 -17.88 17.62 -14.87
C PHE A 36 -16.40 18.00 -14.99
N VAL A 37 -15.79 17.78 -16.15
CA VAL A 37 -14.41 18.20 -16.44
C VAL A 37 -14.29 19.72 -16.47
N ALA A 38 -15.25 20.41 -17.08
CA ALA A 38 -15.27 21.88 -17.14
C ALA A 38 -15.36 22.52 -15.74
N VAL A 39 -16.16 21.94 -14.85
CA VAL A 39 -16.32 22.42 -13.46
C VAL A 39 -15.11 22.06 -12.60
N THR A 40 -14.70 20.78 -12.57
CA THR A 40 -13.67 20.31 -11.63
C THR A 40 -12.23 20.60 -12.07
N GLY A 41 -12.02 20.81 -13.37
CA GLY A 41 -10.71 20.89 -14.00
C GLY A 41 -9.97 19.55 -14.06
N TYR A 42 -10.65 18.42 -13.80
CA TYR A 42 -10.03 17.10 -13.89
C TYR A 42 -9.74 16.70 -15.33
N HIS A 43 -8.63 16.00 -15.52
CA HIS A 43 -8.43 15.31 -16.79
C HIS A 43 -9.52 14.25 -17.00
N ARG A 44 -10.04 14.12 -18.22
CA ARG A 44 -11.15 13.22 -18.57
C ARG A 44 -10.97 11.79 -18.05
N LYS A 45 -9.77 11.20 -18.20
CA LYS A 45 -9.46 9.85 -17.66
C LYS A 45 -9.52 9.78 -16.13
N HIS A 46 -9.23 10.87 -15.43
CA HIS A 46 -9.35 10.93 -13.98
C HIS A 46 -10.82 11.04 -13.56
N ALA A 47 -11.59 11.91 -14.22
CA ALA A 47 -13.03 12.04 -13.99
C ALA A 47 -13.79 10.72 -14.18
N ILE A 48 -13.51 9.98 -15.26
CA ILE A 48 -14.08 8.64 -15.49
C ILE A 48 -13.77 7.70 -14.33
N ARG A 49 -12.52 7.69 -13.84
CA ARG A 49 -12.12 6.85 -12.71
C ARG A 49 -12.80 7.25 -11.41
N ALA A 50 -12.99 8.55 -11.19
CA ALA A 50 -13.67 9.08 -10.01
C ALA A 50 -15.15 8.68 -9.99
N LEU A 51 -15.88 8.91 -11.09
CA LEU A 51 -17.32 8.60 -11.20
C LEU A 51 -17.61 7.09 -11.28
N ASN A 52 -16.66 6.28 -11.73
CA ASN A 52 -16.78 4.81 -11.73
C ASN A 52 -16.22 4.14 -10.48
N ARG A 53 -15.67 4.91 -9.52
CA ARG A 53 -15.14 4.33 -8.29
C ARG A 53 -16.31 3.75 -7.51
N ARG A 54 -16.40 2.41 -7.49
CA ARG A 54 -17.19 1.73 -6.47
C ARG A 54 -16.52 2.01 -5.14
N GLU A 55 -17.30 2.38 -4.13
CA GLU A 55 -16.81 2.37 -2.76
C GLU A 55 -16.24 0.97 -2.50
N LYS A 56 -14.90 0.89 -2.51
CA LYS A 56 -14.26 -0.25 -1.89
C LYS A 56 -14.61 -0.06 -0.43
N LYS A 57 -15.64 -0.78 0.06
CA LYS A 57 -15.68 -1.20 1.46
C LYS A 57 -14.25 -1.57 1.76
N SER A 58 -13.60 -0.84 2.65
CA SER A 58 -12.26 -1.17 3.08
C SER A 58 -12.38 -2.60 3.56
N LEU A 59 -11.96 -3.55 2.71
CA LEU A 59 -11.78 -4.93 3.13
C LEU A 59 -10.78 -4.76 4.25
N ALA A 60 -11.26 -4.86 5.49
CA ALA A 60 -10.48 -4.69 6.71
C ALA A 60 -9.13 -5.29 6.40
N SER A 61 -8.10 -4.43 6.32
CA SER A 61 -6.80 -4.71 5.70
C SER A 61 -6.53 -6.19 5.83
N LYS A 62 -6.62 -6.97 4.73
CA LYS A 62 -6.43 -8.42 4.77
C LYS A 62 -5.12 -8.64 5.51
N ARG A 63 -5.21 -8.96 6.80
CA ARG A 63 -4.03 -9.18 7.63
C ARG A 63 -3.53 -10.49 7.11
N HIS A 64 -2.54 -10.42 6.24
CA HIS A 64 -1.80 -11.60 5.83
C HIS A 64 -1.37 -12.26 7.14
N SER A 65 -1.77 -13.52 7.33
CA SER A 65 -1.25 -14.32 8.44
C SER A 65 0.27 -14.29 8.35
N ALA A 66 0.94 -13.88 9.42
CA ALA A 66 2.39 -13.88 9.45
C ALA A 66 2.88 -15.31 9.21
N LEU A 67 3.60 -15.52 8.10
CA LEU A 67 4.16 -16.83 7.74
C LEU A 67 5.30 -17.23 8.69
N TYR A 68 6.02 -16.23 9.18
CA TYR A 68 7.10 -16.36 10.13
C TYR A 68 6.61 -15.95 11.51
N GLY A 69 6.97 -16.75 12.53
CA GLY A 69 6.66 -16.45 13.91
C GLY A 69 7.46 -15.27 14.45
N GLU A 70 7.13 -14.86 15.66
CA GLU A 70 7.84 -13.77 16.37
C GLU A 70 9.31 -14.13 16.59
N ASP A 71 9.63 -15.42 16.77
CA ASP A 71 10.98 -15.98 16.87
C ASP A 71 11.90 -15.51 15.73
N VAL A 72 11.42 -15.63 14.49
CA VAL A 72 12.17 -15.22 13.30
C VAL A 72 12.26 -13.70 13.22
N ARG A 73 11.20 -12.99 13.60
CA ARG A 73 11.16 -11.53 13.58
C ARG A 73 12.17 -10.93 14.55
N GLU A 74 12.22 -11.42 15.79
CA GLU A 74 13.18 -10.99 16.80
C GLU A 74 14.62 -11.27 16.37
N ALA A 75 14.90 -12.47 15.84
CA ALA A 75 16.23 -12.81 15.32
C ALA A 75 16.65 -11.89 14.15
N LEU A 76 15.73 -11.56 13.23
CA LEU A 76 15.99 -10.64 12.14
C LEU A 76 16.24 -9.20 12.63
N ILE A 77 15.59 -8.77 13.71
CA ILE A 77 15.84 -7.45 14.31
C ILE A 77 17.28 -7.39 14.85
N VAL A 78 17.71 -8.41 15.59
CA VAL A 78 19.09 -8.49 16.12
C VAL A 78 20.12 -8.48 14.97
N LEU A 79 19.89 -9.28 13.93
CA LEU A 79 20.74 -9.30 12.72
C LEU A 79 20.78 -7.93 12.02
N TRP A 80 19.64 -7.26 11.92
CA TRP A 80 19.52 -5.95 11.29
C TRP A 80 20.24 -4.87 12.10
N GLU A 81 20.14 -4.90 13.42
CA GLU A 81 20.84 -3.96 14.31
C GLU A 81 22.35 -4.20 14.32
N ALA A 82 22.80 -5.46 14.33
CA ALA A 82 24.21 -5.81 14.24
C ALA A 82 24.85 -5.44 12.89
N SER A 83 24.05 -5.26 11.85
CA SER A 83 24.50 -4.95 10.50
C SER A 83 24.30 -3.48 10.11
N GLU A 84 24.25 -2.56 11.07
CA GLU A 84 24.02 -1.13 10.83
C GLU A 84 22.74 -0.84 10.02
N ARG A 85 21.71 -1.67 10.22
CA ARG A 85 20.39 -1.49 9.64
C ARG A 85 20.37 -1.55 8.11
N LEU A 86 21.18 -2.43 7.52
CA LEU A 86 21.21 -2.68 6.06
C LEU A 86 19.83 -3.06 5.49
N CYS A 87 19.60 -2.72 4.23
CA CYS A 87 18.40 -3.14 3.52
C CYS A 87 18.34 -4.67 3.37
N SER A 88 17.14 -5.24 3.32
CA SER A 88 16.91 -6.69 3.28
C SER A 88 17.69 -7.41 2.17
N LYS A 89 17.86 -6.78 1.01
CA LYS A 89 18.64 -7.32 -0.11
C LYS A 89 20.12 -7.51 0.21
N ARG A 90 20.71 -6.60 0.99
CA ARG A 90 22.12 -6.69 1.43
C ARG A 90 22.27 -7.53 2.69
N LEU A 91 21.26 -7.51 3.55
CA LEU A 91 21.25 -8.32 4.77
C LEU A 91 21.25 -9.82 4.44
N ARG A 92 20.41 -10.28 3.50
CA ARG A 92 20.26 -11.70 3.14
C ARG A 92 21.59 -12.45 2.93
N PRO A 93 22.53 -11.99 2.06
CA PRO A 93 23.81 -12.68 1.88
C PRO A 93 24.75 -12.55 3.10
N MET A 94 24.53 -11.60 4.00
CA MET A 94 25.33 -11.43 5.21
C MET A 94 24.86 -12.29 6.38
N ILE A 95 23.59 -12.74 6.38
CA ILE A 95 23.03 -13.56 7.47
C ILE A 95 23.90 -14.79 7.79
N PRO A 96 24.34 -15.62 6.82
CA PRO A 96 25.18 -16.79 7.11
C PRO A 96 26.54 -16.42 7.72
N VAL A 97 27.04 -15.21 7.47
CA VAL A 97 28.33 -14.72 7.98
C VAL A 97 28.18 -14.17 9.40
N LEU A 98 27.08 -13.47 9.68
CA LEU A 98 26.82 -12.83 10.97
C LEU A 98 26.29 -13.81 12.02
N LEU A 99 25.53 -14.83 11.62
CA LEU A 99 24.91 -15.81 12.52
C LEU A 99 25.91 -16.47 13.48
N PRO A 100 27.04 -17.06 13.03
CA PRO A 100 27.99 -17.71 13.92
C PRO A 100 28.66 -16.75 14.90
N ALA A 101 28.86 -15.49 14.50
CA ALA A 101 29.44 -14.46 15.36
C ALA A 101 28.46 -14.05 16.47
N LEU A 102 27.18 -13.85 16.13
CA LEU A 102 26.16 -13.47 17.10
C LEU A 102 25.87 -14.57 18.12
N GLU A 103 25.90 -15.83 17.69
CA GLU A 103 25.78 -16.99 18.58
C GLU A 103 26.96 -17.07 19.55
N ARG A 104 28.20 -16.95 19.05
CA ARG A 104 29.42 -16.99 19.87
C ARG A 104 29.46 -15.89 20.92
N HIS A 105 28.94 -14.70 20.60
CA HIS A 105 28.90 -13.56 21.52
C HIS A 105 27.64 -13.54 22.41
N GLY A 106 26.82 -14.59 22.38
CA GLY A 106 25.61 -14.71 23.20
C GLY A 106 24.54 -13.67 22.87
N ARG A 107 24.60 -13.05 21.69
CA ARG A 107 23.66 -12.02 21.23
C ARG A 107 22.40 -12.62 20.62
N LEU A 108 22.46 -13.88 20.21
CA LEU A 108 21.34 -14.63 19.66
C LEU A 108 21.46 -16.09 20.08
N GLN A 109 20.39 -16.65 20.64
CA GLN A 109 20.29 -18.09 20.88
C GLN A 109 19.58 -18.73 19.70
N LEU A 110 20.27 -19.63 19.02
CA LEU A 110 19.82 -20.22 17.79
C LEU A 110 19.42 -21.67 18.00
N ASP A 111 18.11 -21.93 17.94
CA ASP A 111 17.63 -23.29 17.76
C ASP A 111 17.87 -23.76 16.32
N GLY A 112 18.14 -25.05 16.11
CA GLY A 112 18.35 -25.60 14.75
C GLY A 112 17.17 -25.32 13.79
N LYS A 113 15.94 -25.20 14.32
CA LYS A 113 14.75 -24.80 13.57
C LYS A 113 14.69 -23.32 13.23
N LEU A 114 15.30 -22.46 14.04
CA LEU A 114 15.36 -21.01 13.80
C LEU A 114 16.46 -20.69 12.78
N CYS A 115 17.62 -21.35 12.89
CA CYS A 115 18.68 -21.28 11.89
C CYS A 115 18.20 -21.61 10.48
N SER A 116 17.43 -22.69 10.32
CA SER A 116 16.93 -23.11 9.00
C SER A 116 15.88 -22.16 8.41
N LYS A 117 15.21 -21.35 9.23
CA LYS A 117 14.28 -20.30 8.75
C LYS A 117 14.99 -19.01 8.33
N LEU A 118 16.20 -18.76 8.83
CA LEU A 118 16.98 -17.54 8.58
C LEU A 118 17.91 -17.65 7.36
N LEU A 119 18.32 -18.87 6.99
CA LEU A 119 19.12 -19.20 5.82
C LEU A 119 18.24 -19.37 4.57
#